data_AF-A0ABD3I428-F1
#
_entry.id   AF-A0ABD3I428-F1
#
_cell.length_a   1.000
_cell.length_b   1.000
_cell.length_c   1.000
_cell.angle_alpha   90.00
_cell.angle_beta   90.00
_cell.angle_gamma   90.00
#
_symmetry.space_group_name_H-M   'P 1'
#
loop_
_entity.id
_entity.type
_entity.pdbx_description
1 polymer ?
#
loop_
_entity_poly.entity_id
_entity_poly.type
_entity_poly.pdbx_seq_one_letter_code
_entity_poly.pdbx_strand_id
1 'polypeptide(L)'
;MRTFLVFCLIVILCVHKTSTYVSGEETKPRLLFVFGDSYADGGNLPPGSASAWRAPYGMFRPGTPVGRFSDGFVETDILAAALGMPSPTPYRLAQNVSISGGVNFAVGGSGVTYALGTPPFQTQVGWFASMVQAGVFTPEDINRALIFVSVVGNDYAAYNGSSLDGYFNLTHEVPLLIDLNLRTLYSLGARNFIISSVSPIDCLPRVTASSGFTECQKNVTIDAVIASHNHILGNRLENMTRKLENSSVLYLQQTKSMRYVLNHPSEFNLTETLKPCCVGNCGSVDESGTPLYTVCENPETHFFWDSIHPTEAGWKAIVGLYNRPRFTWFARSLSSWFGSGVPFMSERNQGYQIVAESPSFSPVMLAGI
;
A
#
# COMPACT_ATOMS: atom_id res chain seq x y z
N MET A 1 10.68 -72.63 -2.40
CA MET A 1 11.34 -71.30 -2.53
C MET A 1 10.93 -70.50 -3.78
N ARG A 2 10.63 -71.12 -4.93
CA ARG A 2 10.26 -70.37 -6.16
C ARG A 2 8.84 -69.76 -6.16
N THR A 3 7.87 -70.36 -5.46
CA THR A 3 6.48 -69.87 -5.39
C THR A 3 6.27 -68.70 -4.43
N PHE A 4 7.13 -68.53 -3.43
CA PHE A 4 7.02 -67.44 -2.44
C PHE A 4 7.52 -66.09 -3.00
N LEU A 5 8.49 -66.12 -3.93
CA LEU A 5 9.05 -64.94 -4.59
C LEU A 5 8.07 -64.29 -5.57
N VAL A 6 7.22 -65.08 -6.23
CA VAL A 6 6.21 -64.56 -7.18
C VAL A 6 5.10 -63.81 -6.45
N PHE A 7 4.72 -64.25 -5.25
CA PHE A 7 3.68 -63.59 -4.45
C PHE A 7 4.16 -62.23 -3.90
N CYS A 8 5.43 -62.11 -3.49
CA CYS A 8 6.02 -60.82 -3.10
C CYS A 8 6.10 -59.81 -4.25
N LEU A 9 6.39 -60.26 -5.48
CA LEU A 9 6.47 -59.38 -6.64
C LEU A 9 5.10 -58.82 -7.06
N ILE A 10 4.02 -59.60 -6.92
CA ILE A 10 2.65 -59.15 -7.24
C ILE A 10 2.13 -58.15 -6.19
N VAL A 11 2.48 -58.32 -4.90
CA VAL A 11 2.11 -57.36 -3.85
C VAL A 11 2.89 -56.04 -3.99
N ILE A 12 4.16 -56.08 -4.42
CA ILE A 12 4.96 -54.86 -4.68
C ILE A 12 4.46 -54.08 -5.92
N LEU A 13 3.90 -54.77 -6.92
CA LEU A 13 3.32 -54.14 -8.11
C LEU A 13 1.93 -53.51 -7.86
N CYS A 14 1.16 -54.00 -6.87
CA CYS A 14 -0.14 -53.40 -6.50
C CYS A 14 -0.04 -52.16 -5.59
N VAL A 15 1.12 -51.87 -5.01
CA VAL A 15 1.33 -50.67 -4.14
C VAL A 15 1.85 -49.46 -4.92
N HIS A 16 2.24 -49.63 -6.19
CA HIS A 16 2.56 -48.51 -7.09
C HIS A 16 1.30 -47.92 -7.75
N LYS A 17 0.26 -47.60 -6.96
CA LYS A 17 -0.60 -46.49 -7.35
C LYS A 17 0.29 -45.25 -7.24
N THR A 18 0.87 -44.86 -8.37
CA THR A 18 1.42 -43.52 -8.55
C THR A 18 0.29 -42.55 -8.20
N SER A 19 0.34 -42.03 -6.97
CA SER A 19 -0.32 -40.80 -6.64
C SER A 19 0.30 -39.77 -7.56
N THR A 20 -0.35 -39.50 -8.69
CA THR A 20 -0.15 -38.25 -9.38
C THR A 20 -0.62 -37.19 -8.40
N TYR A 21 0.29 -36.73 -7.54
CA TYR A 21 0.21 -35.39 -7.02
C TYR A 21 0.20 -34.50 -8.26
N VAL A 22 -1.01 -34.17 -8.72
CA VAL A 22 -1.21 -32.89 -9.37
C VAL A 22 -0.74 -31.91 -8.31
N SER A 23 0.50 -31.42 -8.43
CA SER A 23 0.82 -30.15 -7.81
C SER A 23 -0.21 -29.21 -8.40
N GLY A 24 -1.29 -28.95 -7.65
CA GLY A 24 -2.12 -27.81 -7.94
C GLY A 24 -1.14 -26.67 -7.98
N GLU A 25 -0.90 -26.15 -9.18
CA GLU A 25 -0.18 -24.91 -9.34
C GLU A 25 -0.90 -23.95 -8.41
N GLU A 26 -0.29 -23.60 -7.27
CA GLU A 26 -0.95 -22.83 -6.24
C GLU A 26 -1.30 -21.51 -6.90
N THR A 27 -2.55 -21.39 -7.32
CA THR A 27 -2.90 -20.47 -8.38
C THR A 27 -2.83 -19.07 -7.76
N LYS A 28 -1.77 -18.34 -8.10
CA LYS A 28 -1.41 -17.06 -7.49
C LYS A 28 -2.59 -16.09 -7.38
N PRO A 29 -2.66 -15.27 -6.33
CA PRO A 29 -3.59 -14.14 -6.25
C PRO A 29 -3.50 -13.30 -7.53
N ARG A 30 -4.65 -13.01 -8.15
CA ARG A 30 -4.71 -12.28 -9.43
C ARG A 30 -5.18 -10.83 -9.29
N LEU A 31 -5.80 -10.49 -8.16
CA LEU A 31 -6.38 -9.17 -7.92
C LEU A 31 -5.88 -8.60 -6.60
N LEU A 32 -5.58 -7.31 -6.61
CA LEU A 32 -5.23 -6.51 -5.46
C LEU A 32 -6.32 -5.45 -5.26
N PHE A 33 -7.05 -5.53 -4.16
CA PHE A 33 -8.00 -4.52 -3.74
C PHE A 33 -7.37 -3.65 -2.65
N VAL A 34 -7.37 -2.34 -2.88
CA VAL A 34 -6.59 -1.41 -2.05
C VAL A 34 -7.50 -0.42 -1.38
N PHE A 35 -7.24 -0.17 -0.10
CA PHE A 35 -7.96 0.79 0.74
C PHE A 35 -6.92 1.60 1.52
N GLY A 36 -7.28 2.82 1.91
CA GLY A 36 -6.41 3.70 2.67
C GLY A 36 -6.44 5.10 2.13
N ASP A 37 -5.27 5.71 2.03
CA ASP A 37 -5.10 7.15 1.94
C ASP A 37 -4.13 7.56 0.82
N SER A 38 -3.46 8.71 0.97
CA SER A 38 -2.54 9.25 -0.04
C SER A 38 -1.29 8.40 -0.27
N TYR A 39 -0.90 7.52 0.65
CA TYR A 39 0.24 6.60 0.42
C TYR A 39 -0.12 5.47 -0.54
N ALA A 40 -1.41 5.20 -0.70
CA ALA A 40 -1.94 4.15 -1.55
C ALA A 40 -2.80 4.67 -2.71
N ASP A 41 -3.18 5.95 -2.73
CA ASP A 41 -4.08 6.51 -3.74
C ASP A 41 -3.47 6.48 -5.15
N GLY A 42 -4.15 5.78 -6.05
CA GLY A 42 -3.80 5.67 -7.47
C GLY A 42 -4.39 6.76 -8.37
N GLY A 43 -5.13 7.74 -7.80
CA GLY A 43 -5.79 8.82 -8.53
C GLY A 43 -7.31 8.86 -8.37
N ASN A 44 -7.83 8.57 -7.18
CA ASN A 44 -9.28 8.60 -6.91
C ASN A 44 -9.82 10.00 -6.62
N LEU A 45 -8.99 10.91 -6.11
CA LEU A 45 -9.39 12.32 -6.03
C LEU A 45 -9.63 12.89 -7.43
N PRO A 46 -10.63 13.78 -7.62
CA PRO A 46 -10.84 14.44 -8.90
C PRO A 46 -9.64 15.29 -9.37
N PRO A 47 -9.37 15.34 -10.70
CA PRO A 47 -8.44 16.32 -11.26
C PRO A 47 -8.80 17.73 -10.83
N GLY A 48 -7.80 18.49 -10.37
CA GLY A 48 -7.97 19.85 -9.85
C GLY A 48 -8.29 19.95 -8.36
N SER A 49 -8.71 18.87 -7.69
CA SER A 49 -9.01 18.91 -6.24
C SER A 49 -7.79 18.67 -5.34
N ALA A 50 -6.68 18.18 -5.89
CA ALA A 50 -5.46 17.90 -5.14
C ALA A 50 -4.21 18.37 -5.90
N SER A 51 -3.13 18.64 -5.15
CA SER A 51 -1.82 18.97 -5.72
C SER A 51 -1.26 17.81 -6.56
N ALA A 52 -1.57 16.57 -6.21
CA ALA A 52 -1.17 15.35 -6.91
C ALA A 52 -1.62 15.26 -8.39
N TRP A 53 -2.54 16.13 -8.82
CA TRP A 53 -2.99 16.26 -10.22
C TRP A 53 -2.28 17.38 -10.99
N ARG A 54 -1.27 18.00 -10.40
CA ARG A 54 -0.52 19.12 -10.98
C ARG A 54 0.98 18.84 -10.95
N ALA A 55 1.72 19.41 -11.89
CA ALA A 55 3.18 19.36 -11.84
C ALA A 55 3.66 19.95 -10.49
N PRO A 56 4.66 19.33 -9.83
CA PRO A 56 5.63 18.38 -10.38
C PRO A 56 5.30 16.89 -10.12
N TYR A 57 4.10 16.56 -9.62
CA TYR A 57 3.77 15.17 -9.28
C TYR A 57 3.82 14.26 -10.50
N GLY A 58 4.41 13.08 -10.33
CA GLY A 58 4.60 12.11 -11.41
C GLY A 58 5.69 12.45 -12.44
N MET A 59 6.48 13.53 -12.27
CA MET A 59 7.38 14.07 -13.31
C MET A 59 8.33 13.07 -13.99
N PHE A 60 8.61 11.91 -13.39
CA PHE A 60 9.46 10.85 -13.98
C PHE A 60 8.69 9.78 -14.76
N ARG A 61 7.39 10.00 -14.98
CA ARG A 61 6.49 9.03 -15.62
C ARG A 61 5.76 9.69 -16.79
N PRO A 62 5.79 9.09 -18.00
CA PRO A 62 4.98 9.56 -19.12
C PRO A 62 3.49 9.60 -18.78
N GLY A 63 2.77 10.60 -19.27
CA GLY A 63 1.32 10.71 -19.11
C GLY A 63 0.85 11.13 -17.70
N THR A 64 1.72 11.73 -16.89
CA THR A 64 1.43 12.23 -15.55
C THR A 64 1.34 13.77 -15.53
N PRO A 65 0.80 14.38 -14.46
CA PRO A 65 0.26 13.81 -13.20
C PRO A 65 -1.01 12.98 -13.39
N VAL A 66 -1.17 11.94 -12.57
CA VAL A 66 -2.36 11.05 -12.55
C VAL A 66 -2.98 10.92 -11.15
N GLY A 67 -2.72 11.88 -10.26
CA GLY A 67 -3.31 11.91 -8.92
C GLY A 67 -2.57 11.07 -7.87
N ARG A 68 -1.33 10.65 -8.15
CA ARG A 68 -0.44 9.99 -7.18
C ARG A 68 0.33 11.02 -6.36
N PHE A 69 0.34 10.88 -5.04
CA PHE A 69 1.04 11.78 -4.12
C PHE A 69 2.54 11.45 -4.03
N SER A 70 3.23 11.41 -5.17
CA SER A 70 4.67 11.16 -5.26
C SER A 70 5.24 11.74 -6.57
N ASP A 71 6.55 11.67 -6.75
CA ASP A 71 7.23 11.96 -8.03
C ASP A 71 7.01 10.88 -9.09
N GLY A 72 6.45 9.73 -8.69
CA GLY A 72 6.09 8.62 -9.56
C GLY A 72 5.07 7.68 -8.91
N PHE A 73 5.46 6.42 -8.75
CA PHE A 73 4.64 5.40 -8.12
C PHE A 73 4.57 5.50 -6.59
N VAL A 74 3.40 5.19 -6.03
CA VAL A 74 3.14 5.15 -4.58
C VAL A 74 3.25 3.72 -4.03
N GLU A 75 3.03 3.52 -2.72
CA GLU A 75 3.22 2.23 -2.04
C GLU A 75 2.49 1.09 -2.76
N THR A 76 1.23 1.33 -3.15
CA THR A 76 0.40 0.36 -3.86
C THR A 76 0.99 -0.12 -5.16
N ASP A 77 1.55 0.77 -5.97
CA ASP A 77 2.13 0.42 -7.26
C ASP A 77 3.38 -0.45 -7.07
N ILE A 78 4.24 -0.04 -6.13
CA ILE A 78 5.48 -0.75 -5.82
C ILE A 78 5.17 -2.11 -5.20
N LEU A 79 4.15 -2.20 -4.34
CA LEU A 79 3.67 -3.44 -3.77
C LEU A 79 3.07 -4.36 -4.84
N ALA A 80 2.23 -3.85 -5.74
CA ALA A 80 1.68 -4.64 -6.85
C ALA A 80 2.78 -5.22 -7.74
N ALA A 81 3.76 -4.39 -8.11
CA ALA A 81 4.95 -4.84 -8.84
C ALA A 81 5.74 -5.90 -8.03
N ALA A 82 5.83 -5.76 -6.70
CA ALA A 82 6.40 -6.75 -5.79
C ALA A 82 5.73 -8.10 -5.79
N LEU A 83 4.45 -8.12 -6.11
CA LEU A 83 3.63 -9.31 -6.17
C LEU A 83 3.55 -9.87 -7.60
N GLY A 84 4.23 -9.23 -8.57
CA GLY A 84 4.15 -9.60 -9.98
C GLY A 84 2.79 -9.27 -10.60
N MET A 85 2.11 -8.25 -10.08
CA MET A 85 0.77 -7.83 -10.48
C MET A 85 0.82 -6.44 -11.12
N PRO A 86 -0.08 -6.13 -12.08
CA PRO A 86 -0.25 -4.76 -12.54
C PRO A 86 -0.81 -3.89 -11.42
N SER A 87 -0.55 -2.58 -11.47
CA SER A 87 -1.13 -1.64 -10.53
C SER A 87 -2.67 -1.66 -10.63
N PRO A 88 -3.39 -1.72 -9.50
CA PRO A 88 -4.84 -1.79 -9.48
C PRO A 88 -5.49 -0.51 -10.03
N THR A 89 -6.60 -0.69 -10.76
CA THR A 89 -7.33 0.40 -11.40
C THR A 89 -7.99 1.30 -10.34
N PRO A 90 -7.80 2.64 -10.35
CA PRO A 90 -8.50 3.54 -9.43
C PRO A 90 -10.02 3.39 -9.55
N TYR A 91 -10.72 3.29 -8.42
CA TYR A 91 -12.17 3.13 -8.34
C TYR A 91 -12.92 4.17 -9.17
N ARG A 92 -12.46 5.43 -9.18
CA ARG A 92 -13.03 6.51 -10.02
C ARG A 92 -13.07 6.15 -11.51
N LEU A 93 -12.11 5.37 -11.99
CA LEU A 93 -12.01 4.96 -13.40
C LEU A 93 -12.67 3.61 -13.67
N ALA A 94 -12.80 2.75 -12.66
CA ALA A 94 -13.21 1.34 -12.80
C ALA A 94 -14.59 1.12 -13.44
N GLN A 95 -15.43 2.15 -13.57
CA GLN A 95 -16.71 2.07 -14.28
C GLN A 95 -16.59 2.29 -15.80
N ASN A 96 -15.51 2.92 -16.26
CA ASN A 96 -15.36 3.39 -17.64
C ASN A 96 -14.18 2.74 -18.37
N VAL A 97 -13.35 1.98 -17.66
CA VAL A 97 -12.16 1.32 -18.22
C VAL A 97 -12.12 -0.14 -17.80
N SER A 98 -11.37 -0.95 -18.55
CA SER A 98 -11.11 -2.34 -18.17
C SER A 98 -10.35 -2.40 -16.84
N ILE A 99 -10.83 -3.21 -15.89
CA ILE A 99 -10.19 -3.41 -14.60
C ILE A 99 -8.92 -4.25 -14.80
N SER A 100 -7.77 -3.65 -14.52
CA SER A 100 -6.47 -4.31 -14.48
C SER A 100 -5.97 -4.39 -13.04
N GLY A 101 -5.49 -5.57 -12.63
CA GLY A 101 -4.82 -5.78 -11.33
C GLY A 101 -5.71 -5.70 -10.09
N GLY A 102 -7.03 -5.53 -10.24
CA GLY A 102 -7.96 -5.26 -9.15
C GLY A 102 -8.34 -3.78 -9.10
N VAL A 103 -8.83 -3.32 -7.94
CA VAL A 103 -9.38 -1.96 -7.79
C VAL A 103 -8.77 -1.26 -6.59
N ASN A 104 -8.34 -0.03 -6.81
CA ASN A 104 -7.83 0.85 -5.77
C ASN A 104 -8.93 1.79 -5.30
N PHE A 105 -9.37 1.64 -4.06
CA PHE A 105 -10.37 2.47 -3.38
C PHE A 105 -9.75 3.50 -2.43
N ALA A 106 -8.41 3.54 -2.28
CA ALA A 106 -7.73 4.49 -1.41
C ALA A 106 -7.91 5.93 -1.90
N VAL A 107 -8.07 6.89 -0.98
CA VAL A 107 -8.32 8.29 -1.33
C VAL A 107 -7.39 9.20 -0.54
N GLY A 108 -6.66 10.09 -1.21
CA GLY A 108 -5.78 11.03 -0.54
C GLY A 108 -6.47 11.84 0.55
N GLY A 109 -5.89 11.85 1.76
CA GLY A 109 -6.45 12.51 2.94
C GLY A 109 -7.32 11.63 3.82
N SER A 110 -7.72 10.43 3.37
CA SER A 110 -8.59 9.53 4.13
C SER A 110 -7.97 9.12 5.45
N GLY A 111 -8.81 9.09 6.49
CA GLY A 111 -8.54 8.38 7.73
C GLY A 111 -9.33 7.08 7.78
N VAL A 112 -9.14 6.34 8.87
CA VAL A 112 -10.08 5.28 9.24
C VAL A 112 -11.43 5.89 9.63
N THR A 113 -11.38 6.99 10.35
CA THR A 113 -12.50 7.91 10.64
C THR A 113 -12.58 9.01 9.58
N TYR A 114 -13.62 9.86 9.66
CA TYR A 114 -13.75 11.02 8.79
C TYR A 114 -12.66 12.04 9.11
N ALA A 115 -11.56 12.00 8.36
CA ALA A 115 -10.42 12.88 8.48
C ALA A 115 -10.29 13.78 7.25
N LEU A 116 -9.87 15.02 7.47
CA LEU A 116 -9.46 15.97 6.42
C LEU A 116 -10.50 16.21 5.31
N GLY A 117 -11.79 15.99 5.58
CA GLY A 117 -12.86 16.23 4.62
C GLY A 117 -12.99 15.17 3.52
N THR A 118 -12.46 13.96 3.75
CA THR A 118 -12.38 12.91 2.71
C THR A 118 -13.09 11.63 3.15
N PRO A 119 -13.53 10.77 2.22
CA PRO A 119 -14.24 9.53 2.54
C PRO A 119 -13.43 8.61 3.48
N PRO A 120 -13.99 8.17 4.62
CA PRO A 120 -13.28 7.30 5.56
C PRO A 120 -13.16 5.86 5.02
N PHE A 121 -12.32 5.05 5.67
CA PHE A 121 -12.12 3.64 5.30
C PHE A 121 -13.45 2.86 5.13
N GLN A 122 -14.44 3.08 6.01
CA GLN A 122 -15.75 2.44 5.90
C GLN A 122 -16.47 2.75 4.58
N THR A 123 -16.36 3.98 4.07
CA THR A 123 -16.96 4.36 2.79
C THR A 123 -16.28 3.61 1.64
N GLN A 124 -14.96 3.46 1.69
CA GLN A 124 -14.20 2.70 0.70
C GLN A 124 -14.60 1.22 0.69
N VAL A 125 -14.81 0.61 1.88
CA VAL A 125 -15.38 -0.74 2.00
C VAL A 125 -16.78 -0.83 1.41
N GLY A 126 -17.60 0.21 1.56
CA GLY A 126 -18.92 0.30 0.92
C GLY A 126 -18.85 0.32 -0.60
N TRP A 127 -17.88 0.99 -1.20
CA TRP A 127 -17.65 0.95 -2.65
C TRP A 127 -17.29 -0.45 -3.13
N PHE A 128 -16.39 -1.13 -2.42
CA PHE A 128 -16.06 -2.53 -2.71
C PHE A 128 -17.29 -3.43 -2.59
N ALA A 129 -18.04 -3.34 -1.48
CA ALA A 129 -19.27 -4.11 -1.28
C ALA A 129 -20.28 -3.91 -2.42
N SER A 130 -20.41 -2.67 -2.92
CA SER A 130 -21.28 -2.35 -4.06
C SER A 130 -20.84 -3.08 -5.33
N MET A 131 -19.54 -3.16 -5.60
CA MET A 131 -19.02 -3.90 -6.77
C MET A 131 -19.20 -5.42 -6.63
N VAL A 132 -19.05 -5.96 -5.41
CA VAL A 132 -19.32 -7.37 -5.12
C VAL A 132 -20.80 -7.68 -5.35
N GLN A 133 -21.71 -6.84 -4.85
CA GLN A 133 -23.16 -7.02 -5.03
C GLN A 133 -23.59 -6.89 -6.49
N ALA A 134 -22.93 -6.02 -7.27
CA ALA A 134 -23.16 -5.89 -8.70
C ALA A 134 -22.58 -7.06 -9.53
N GLY A 135 -21.89 -8.01 -8.89
CA GLY A 135 -21.31 -9.18 -9.57
C GLY A 135 -20.11 -8.85 -10.45
N VAL A 136 -19.40 -7.74 -10.17
CA VAL A 136 -18.20 -7.35 -10.94
C VAL A 136 -17.06 -8.37 -10.77
N PHE A 137 -17.01 -9.03 -9.61
CA PHE A 137 -16.04 -10.07 -9.27
C PHE A 137 -16.75 -11.34 -8.83
N THR A 138 -16.23 -12.50 -9.24
CA THR A 138 -16.76 -13.77 -8.75
C THR A 138 -16.35 -14.01 -7.29
N PRO A 139 -17.06 -14.87 -6.55
CA PRO A 139 -16.63 -15.25 -5.20
C PRO A 139 -15.21 -15.84 -5.16
N GLU A 140 -14.80 -16.55 -6.22
CA GLU A 140 -13.44 -17.09 -6.33
C GLU A 140 -12.39 -15.98 -6.48
N ASP A 141 -12.68 -14.96 -7.31
CA ASP A 141 -11.80 -13.79 -7.48
C ASP A 141 -11.56 -13.11 -6.13
N ILE A 142 -12.62 -12.86 -5.36
CA ILE A 142 -12.54 -12.18 -4.07
C ILE A 142 -11.81 -13.04 -3.03
N ASN A 143 -12.10 -14.35 -3.01
CA ASN A 143 -11.49 -15.28 -2.07
C ASN A 143 -9.97 -15.33 -2.23
N ARG A 144 -9.50 -15.27 -3.48
CA ARG A 144 -8.08 -15.39 -3.84
C ARG A 144 -7.38 -14.03 -3.98
N ALA A 145 -8.12 -12.94 -3.94
CA ALA A 145 -7.55 -11.60 -3.99
C ALA A 145 -6.74 -11.27 -2.73
N LEU A 146 -5.85 -10.29 -2.90
CA LEU A 146 -5.15 -9.60 -1.83
C LEU A 146 -5.91 -8.33 -1.46
N ILE A 147 -6.14 -8.11 -0.18
CA ILE A 147 -6.67 -6.87 0.36
C ILE A 147 -5.51 -6.10 0.98
N PHE A 148 -5.14 -4.95 0.43
CA PHE A 148 -4.16 -4.06 1.03
C PHE A 148 -4.87 -2.88 1.70
N VAL A 149 -4.59 -2.66 2.99
CA VAL A 149 -5.05 -1.49 3.75
C VAL A 149 -3.84 -0.68 4.19
N SER A 150 -3.65 0.49 3.58
CA SER A 150 -2.65 1.46 4.01
C SER A 150 -3.22 2.35 5.12
N VAL A 151 -2.42 2.58 6.15
CA VAL A 151 -2.75 3.40 7.31
C VAL A 151 -1.61 4.39 7.53
N VAL A 152 -1.84 5.67 7.22
CA VAL A 152 -0.78 6.71 7.32
C VAL A 152 -0.82 7.50 8.61
N GLY A 153 -2.00 7.63 9.21
CA GLY A 153 -2.22 8.38 10.45
C GLY A 153 -2.93 9.72 10.26
N ASN A 154 -3.74 9.88 9.21
CA ASN A 154 -4.54 11.09 8.99
C ASN A 154 -5.52 11.38 10.14
N ASP A 155 -6.05 10.34 10.81
CA ASP A 155 -6.87 10.48 12.02
C ASP A 155 -6.14 11.25 13.13
N TYR A 156 -4.85 10.95 13.33
CA TYR A 156 -4.00 11.63 14.31
C TYR A 156 -3.60 13.03 13.85
N ALA A 157 -3.36 13.22 12.55
CA ALA A 157 -3.01 14.51 11.99
C ALA A 157 -4.20 15.50 11.97
N ALA A 158 -5.43 14.99 11.82
CA ALA A 158 -6.66 15.78 11.83
C ALA A 158 -7.14 16.12 13.24
N TYR A 159 -6.58 15.51 14.28
CA TYR A 159 -6.95 15.78 15.65
C TYR A 159 -6.55 17.21 16.05
N ASN A 160 -7.55 18.07 16.23
CA ASN A 160 -7.41 19.46 16.62
C ASN A 160 -7.59 19.72 18.13
N GLY A 161 -7.81 18.65 18.91
CA GLY A 161 -7.90 18.74 20.36
C GLY A 161 -6.53 18.92 21.01
N SER A 162 -6.52 19.44 22.23
CA SER A 162 -5.29 19.68 23.00
C SER A 162 -5.01 18.62 24.07
N SER A 163 -5.94 17.68 24.29
CA SER A 163 -5.82 16.69 25.36
C SER A 163 -5.16 15.39 24.88
N LEU A 164 -4.34 14.82 25.75
CA LEU A 164 -3.82 13.46 25.61
C LEU A 164 -4.96 12.43 25.55
N ASP A 165 -6.05 12.67 26.28
CA ASP A 165 -7.22 11.78 26.32
C ASP A 165 -7.83 11.57 24.92
N GLY A 166 -7.91 12.61 24.09
CA GLY A 166 -8.42 12.44 22.72
C GLY A 166 -7.48 11.63 21.83
N TYR A 167 -6.16 11.82 21.98
CA TYR A 167 -5.18 10.94 21.32
C TYR A 167 -5.33 9.50 21.78
N PHE A 168 -5.47 9.25 23.09
CA PHE A 168 -5.70 7.91 23.62
C PHE A 168 -7.00 7.28 23.09
N ASN A 169 -8.09 8.03 23.02
CA ASN A 169 -9.33 7.55 22.40
C ASN A 169 -9.11 7.11 20.95
N LEU A 170 -8.40 7.90 20.15
CA LEU A 170 -8.03 7.52 18.78
C LEU A 170 -7.16 6.25 18.74
N THR A 171 -6.25 6.03 19.70
CA THR A 171 -5.47 4.77 19.77
C THR A 171 -6.32 3.53 20.01
N HIS A 172 -7.54 3.66 20.53
CA HIS A 172 -8.47 2.55 20.70
C HIS A 172 -9.48 2.46 19.55
N GLU A 173 -10.04 3.60 19.15
CA GLU A 173 -11.08 3.70 18.13
C GLU A 173 -10.57 3.31 16.74
N VAL A 174 -9.43 3.87 16.32
CA VAL A 174 -8.90 3.66 14.97
C VAL A 174 -8.58 2.17 14.74
N PRO A 175 -7.82 1.46 15.61
CA PRO A 175 -7.63 0.01 15.45
C PRO A 175 -8.90 -0.83 15.52
N LEU A 176 -9.89 -0.41 16.33
CA LEU A 176 -11.19 -1.09 16.41
C LEU A 176 -11.93 -1.00 15.07
N LEU A 177 -11.99 0.19 14.47
CA LEU A 177 -12.65 0.40 13.20
C LEU A 177 -11.94 -0.32 12.05
N ILE A 178 -10.59 -0.42 12.09
CA ILE A 178 -9.85 -1.28 11.15
C ILE A 178 -10.32 -2.74 11.28
N ASP A 179 -10.30 -3.32 12.49
CA ASP A 179 -10.74 -4.71 12.75
C ASP A 179 -12.19 -4.95 12.29
N LEU A 180 -13.12 -4.03 12.56
CA LEU A 180 -14.52 -4.13 12.12
C LEU A 180 -14.65 -4.12 10.60
N ASN A 181 -13.99 -3.20 9.91
CA ASN A 181 -14.04 -3.12 8.45
C ASN A 181 -13.36 -4.32 7.78
N LEU A 182 -12.27 -4.85 8.35
CA LEU A 182 -11.65 -6.09 7.88
C LEU A 182 -12.58 -7.30 8.03
N ARG A 183 -13.37 -7.38 9.10
CA ARG A 183 -14.42 -8.40 9.25
C ARG A 183 -15.53 -8.24 8.22
N THR A 184 -15.89 -7.01 7.88
CA THR A 184 -16.83 -6.76 6.78
C THR A 184 -16.26 -7.26 5.45
N LEU A 185 -15.02 -6.92 5.10
CA LEU A 185 -14.36 -7.45 3.90
C LEU A 185 -14.29 -8.97 3.90
N TYR A 186 -14.00 -9.60 5.04
CA TYR A 186 -14.03 -11.04 5.20
C TYR A 186 -15.42 -11.64 4.94
N SER A 187 -16.50 -11.01 5.45
CA SER A 187 -17.87 -11.44 5.20
C SER A 187 -18.28 -11.35 3.73
N LEU A 188 -17.62 -10.47 2.96
CA LEU A 188 -17.78 -10.34 1.50
C LEU A 188 -16.96 -11.36 0.70
N GLY A 189 -16.18 -12.21 1.37
CA GLY A 189 -15.44 -13.31 0.77
C GLY A 189 -13.92 -13.17 0.83
N ALA A 190 -13.39 -12.00 1.21
CA ALA A 190 -11.94 -11.78 1.23
C ALA A 190 -11.25 -12.65 2.27
N ARG A 191 -10.05 -13.17 1.97
CA ARG A 191 -9.30 -14.04 2.87
C ARG A 191 -7.87 -13.61 3.14
N ASN A 192 -7.25 -12.84 2.25
CA ASN A 192 -5.83 -12.53 2.32
C ASN A 192 -5.64 -11.03 2.54
N PHE A 193 -5.20 -10.64 3.74
CA PHE A 193 -5.10 -9.25 4.17
C PHE A 193 -3.64 -8.83 4.36
N ILE A 194 -3.27 -7.69 3.80
CA ILE A 194 -1.99 -6.99 3.99
C ILE A 194 -2.34 -5.65 4.64
N ILE A 195 -1.89 -5.43 5.87
CA ILE A 195 -2.25 -4.23 6.65
C ILE A 195 -0.97 -3.50 7.01
N SER A 196 -0.86 -2.20 6.75
CA SER A 196 0.29 -1.40 7.20
C SER A 196 0.07 -0.86 8.61
N SER A 197 1.15 -0.74 9.36
CA SER A 197 1.19 0.09 10.57
C SER A 197 1.23 1.58 10.18
N VAL A 198 1.06 2.47 11.17
CA VAL A 198 1.08 3.92 10.92
C VAL A 198 2.48 4.39 10.49
N SER A 199 2.57 5.47 9.72
CA SER A 199 3.87 6.12 9.42
C SER A 199 4.50 6.76 10.69
N PRO A 200 5.84 6.94 10.76
CA PRO A 200 6.46 7.69 11.85
C PRO A 200 6.20 9.18 11.65
N ILE A 201 5.08 9.68 12.21
CA ILE A 201 4.61 11.07 12.02
C ILE A 201 5.69 12.10 12.44
N ASP A 202 6.46 11.79 13.48
CA ASP A 202 7.58 12.57 14.01
C ASP A 202 8.74 12.77 13.03
N CYS A 203 8.85 11.90 12.02
CA CYS A 203 9.88 11.96 10.99
C CYS A 203 9.42 12.60 9.67
N LEU A 204 8.14 13.00 9.55
CA LEU A 204 7.65 13.61 8.31
C LEU A 204 8.28 15.00 8.12
N PRO A 205 8.60 15.44 6.88
CA PRO A 205 9.29 16.71 6.68
C PRO A 205 8.55 17.94 7.20
N ARG A 206 7.21 17.93 7.21
CA ARG A 206 6.42 19.01 7.85
C ARG A 206 6.74 19.19 9.35
N VAL A 207 7.23 18.14 10.00
CA VAL A 207 7.62 18.11 11.42
C VAL A 207 9.11 18.44 11.56
N THR A 208 9.97 17.78 10.77
CA THR A 208 11.43 17.95 10.83
C THR A 208 11.91 19.27 10.23
N ALA A 209 11.07 20.02 9.50
CA ALA A 209 11.38 21.37 9.05
C ALA A 209 11.80 22.30 10.21
N SER A 210 11.24 22.10 11.40
CA SER A 210 11.60 22.86 12.61
C SER A 210 13.04 22.65 13.08
N SER A 211 13.64 21.49 12.77
CA SER A 211 15.05 21.16 13.03
C SER A 211 15.94 21.38 11.80
N GLY A 212 15.42 22.00 10.73
CA GLY A 212 16.12 22.13 9.45
C GLY A 212 16.35 20.79 8.76
N PHE A 213 15.45 19.82 8.95
CA PHE A 213 15.52 18.46 8.38
C PHE A 213 16.71 17.62 8.88
N THR A 214 17.19 17.86 10.09
CA THR A 214 18.39 17.18 10.63
C THR A 214 18.07 15.96 11.50
N GLU A 215 16.92 15.97 12.17
CA GLU A 215 16.47 14.85 13.01
C GLU A 215 14.94 14.75 13.04
N CYS A 216 14.43 13.52 13.24
CA CYS A 216 13.03 13.32 13.62
C CYS A 216 12.77 14.03 14.95
N GLN A 217 11.62 14.68 15.08
CA GLN A 217 11.33 15.43 16.29
C GLN A 217 11.07 14.49 17.46
N LYS A 218 11.79 14.69 18.58
CA LYS A 218 11.57 13.92 19.81
C LYS A 218 10.26 14.37 20.48
N ASN A 219 9.14 13.84 20.01
CA ASN A 219 7.83 14.06 20.61
C ASN A 219 7.36 12.77 21.30
N VAL A 220 7.72 12.64 22.58
CA VAL A 220 7.42 11.44 23.40
C VAL A 220 5.93 11.09 23.38
N THR A 221 5.06 12.10 23.30
CA THR A 221 3.61 11.89 23.22
C THR A 221 3.21 11.24 21.90
N ILE A 222 3.59 11.83 20.76
CA ILE A 222 3.22 11.28 19.44
C ILE A 222 3.84 9.89 19.26
N ASP A 223 5.10 9.70 19.66
CA ASP A 223 5.76 8.40 19.61
C ASP A 223 5.02 7.35 20.43
N ALA A 224 4.60 7.69 21.65
CA ALA A 224 3.83 6.78 22.51
C ALA A 224 2.44 6.48 21.93
N VAL A 225 1.76 7.47 21.35
CA VAL A 225 0.45 7.32 20.70
C VAL A 225 0.55 6.37 19.50
N ILE A 226 1.54 6.57 18.62
CA ILE A 226 1.75 5.72 17.44
C ILE A 226 2.20 4.30 17.85
N ALA A 227 3.09 4.17 18.84
CA ALA A 227 3.48 2.87 19.37
C ALA A 227 2.29 2.12 19.98
N SER A 228 1.44 2.82 20.75
CA SER A 228 0.22 2.28 21.34
C SER A 228 -0.76 1.81 20.27
N HIS A 229 -1.05 2.64 19.27
CA HIS A 229 -1.87 2.26 18.11
C HIS A 229 -1.35 0.97 17.47
N ASN A 230 -0.06 0.96 17.09
CA ASN A 230 0.52 -0.16 16.34
C ASN A 230 0.51 -1.46 17.15
N HIS A 231 0.66 -1.37 18.48
CA HIS A 231 0.55 -2.51 19.38
C HIS A 231 -0.89 -3.03 19.49
N ILE A 232 -1.86 -2.14 19.71
CA ILE A 232 -3.29 -2.49 19.79
C ILE A 232 -3.78 -3.10 18.48
N LEU A 233 -3.42 -2.50 17.35
CA LEU A 233 -3.75 -3.02 16.02
C LEU A 233 -3.13 -4.41 15.81
N GLY A 234 -1.85 -4.58 16.13
CA GLY A 234 -1.18 -5.88 16.06
C GLY A 234 -1.92 -6.97 16.85
N ASN A 235 -2.31 -6.70 18.09
CA ASN A 235 -3.06 -7.65 18.92
C ASN A 235 -4.44 -7.99 18.32
N ARG A 236 -5.14 -7.00 17.73
CA ARG A 236 -6.42 -7.22 17.04
C ARG A 236 -6.26 -8.11 15.81
N LEU A 237 -5.25 -7.84 14.98
CA LEU A 237 -4.94 -8.62 13.78
C LEU A 237 -4.52 -10.06 14.12
N GLU A 238 -3.77 -10.25 15.21
CA GLU A 238 -3.44 -11.58 15.71
C GLU A 238 -4.70 -12.36 16.13
N ASN A 239 -5.59 -11.72 16.90
CA ASN A 239 -6.87 -12.30 17.30
C ASN A 239 -7.78 -12.59 16.09
N MET A 240 -7.76 -11.74 15.06
CA MET A 240 -8.46 -11.98 13.80
C MET A 240 -7.93 -13.23 13.10
N THR A 241 -6.61 -13.35 12.97
CA THR A 241 -5.94 -14.51 12.34
C THR A 241 -6.30 -15.84 13.04
N ARG A 242 -6.48 -15.82 14.36
CA ARG A 242 -6.91 -17.01 15.14
C ARG A 242 -8.37 -17.38 14.97
N LYS A 243 -9.25 -16.41 14.65
CA LYS A 243 -10.72 -16.58 14.69
C LYS A 243 -11.35 -16.70 13.31
N LEU A 244 -10.71 -16.17 12.28
CA LEU A 244 -11.25 -16.18 10.92
C LEU A 244 -10.63 -17.35 10.17
N GLU A 245 -11.44 -18.39 9.96
CA GLU A 245 -11.04 -19.59 9.24
C GLU A 245 -10.60 -19.26 7.81
N ASN A 246 -9.60 -20.01 7.33
CA ASN A 246 -9.06 -19.89 5.98
C ASN A 246 -8.65 -18.45 5.60
N SER A 247 -8.22 -17.65 6.58
CA SER A 247 -7.72 -16.30 6.36
C SER A 247 -6.24 -16.19 6.68
N SER A 248 -5.55 -15.32 5.96
CA SER A 248 -4.16 -14.97 6.19
C SER A 248 -4.02 -13.47 6.36
N VAL A 249 -3.24 -13.06 7.35
CA VAL A 249 -2.94 -11.66 7.61
C VAL A 249 -1.43 -11.45 7.61
N LEU A 250 -0.97 -10.47 6.84
CA LEU A 250 0.39 -9.96 6.84
C LEU A 250 0.36 -8.52 7.38
N TYR A 251 0.96 -8.30 8.54
CA TYR A 251 1.06 -6.96 9.13
C TYR A 251 2.41 -6.34 8.78
N LEU A 252 2.42 -5.30 7.96
CA LEU A 252 3.60 -4.58 7.52
C LEU A 252 4.01 -3.57 8.59
N GLN A 253 5.23 -3.70 9.11
CA GLN A 253 5.77 -2.79 10.11
C GLN A 253 6.29 -1.52 9.44
N GLN A 254 5.38 -0.71 8.90
CA GLN A 254 5.68 0.50 8.13
C GLN A 254 6.52 1.49 8.96
N THR A 255 6.14 1.76 10.22
CA THR A 255 6.91 2.63 11.12
C THR A 255 8.37 2.17 11.24
N LYS A 256 8.56 0.88 11.46
CA LYS A 256 9.89 0.26 11.62
C LYS A 256 10.68 0.30 10.32
N SER A 257 10.01 0.06 9.20
CA SER A 257 10.62 0.02 7.86
C SER A 257 11.09 1.41 7.46
N MET A 258 10.24 2.42 7.59
CA MET A 258 10.60 3.82 7.34
C MET A 258 11.77 4.26 8.24
N ARG A 259 11.68 4.04 9.56
CA ARG A 259 12.80 4.36 10.47
C ARG A 259 14.09 3.62 10.11
N TYR A 260 14.02 2.39 9.61
CA TYR A 260 15.21 1.67 9.18
C TYR A 260 15.86 2.33 7.96
N VAL A 261 15.08 2.66 6.92
CA VAL A 261 15.58 3.34 5.71
C VAL A 261 16.18 4.69 6.06
N LEU A 262 15.48 5.49 6.87
CA LEU A 262 15.95 6.82 7.30
C LEU A 262 17.30 6.77 8.03
N ASN A 263 17.58 5.68 8.77
CA ASN A 263 18.83 5.50 9.51
C ASN A 263 19.92 4.75 8.73
N HIS A 264 19.59 4.11 7.60
CA HIS A 264 20.53 3.34 6.77
C HIS A 264 20.39 3.70 5.28
N PRO A 265 20.41 5.00 4.91
CA PRO A 265 20.04 5.43 3.55
C PRO A 265 20.98 4.89 2.46
N SER A 266 22.25 4.68 2.79
CA SER A 266 23.22 4.11 1.86
C SER A 266 22.91 2.67 1.44
N GLU A 267 22.17 1.89 2.24
CA GLU A 267 21.68 0.56 1.82
C GLU A 267 20.67 0.65 0.67
N PHE A 268 20.12 1.83 0.40
CA PHE A 268 19.03 2.07 -0.55
C PHE A 268 19.38 3.13 -1.61
N ASN A 269 20.66 3.50 -1.74
CA ASN A 269 21.13 4.57 -2.63
C ASN A 269 20.48 5.94 -2.38
N LEU A 270 20.06 6.19 -1.12
CA LEU A 270 19.51 7.47 -0.70
C LEU A 270 20.62 8.32 -0.06
N THR A 271 20.55 9.62 -0.27
CA THR A 271 21.46 10.62 0.33
C THR A 271 20.71 11.60 1.22
N GLU A 272 19.43 11.88 0.92
CA GLU A 272 18.60 12.85 1.63
C GLU A 272 17.37 12.15 2.21
N THR A 273 17.30 12.01 3.54
CA THR A 273 16.29 11.18 4.20
C THR A 273 15.14 11.96 4.82
N LEU A 274 15.38 13.18 5.28
CA LEU A 274 14.38 13.98 6.00
C LEU A 274 14.00 15.26 5.26
N LYS A 275 14.87 15.75 4.38
CA LYS A 275 14.57 16.91 3.53
C LYS A 275 13.74 16.46 2.33
N PRO A 276 12.60 17.11 2.02
CA PRO A 276 11.79 16.75 0.88
C PRO A 276 12.41 17.33 -0.40
N CYS A 277 12.26 16.61 -1.51
CA CYS A 277 12.76 17.06 -2.80
C CYS A 277 11.97 18.27 -3.35
N CYS A 278 10.64 18.24 -3.22
CA CYS A 278 9.76 19.36 -3.54
C CYS A 278 9.50 20.19 -2.28
N VAL A 279 9.97 21.44 -2.29
CA VAL A 279 9.88 22.39 -1.16
C VAL A 279 9.03 23.59 -1.58
N GLY A 280 8.14 24.04 -0.71
CA GLY A 280 7.17 25.11 -1.00
C GLY A 280 5.76 24.56 -1.20
N ASN A 281 4.97 25.19 -2.07
CA ASN A 281 3.60 24.76 -2.36
C ASN A 281 3.58 23.87 -3.61
N CYS A 282 4.04 22.62 -3.47
CA CYS A 282 4.10 21.63 -4.54
C CYS A 282 2.75 21.49 -5.24
N GLY A 283 2.73 21.58 -6.57
CA GLY A 283 1.47 21.56 -7.34
C GLY A 283 0.84 22.93 -7.58
N SER A 284 1.39 24.01 -7.01
CA SER A 284 0.83 25.36 -7.12
C SER A 284 1.73 26.32 -7.89
N VAL A 285 1.09 27.26 -8.58
CA VAL A 285 1.72 28.35 -9.33
C VAL A 285 1.12 29.68 -8.89
N ASP A 286 1.83 30.78 -9.10
CA ASP A 286 1.30 32.13 -8.91
C ASP A 286 0.41 32.57 -10.10
N GLU A 287 -0.07 33.82 -10.06
CA GLU A 287 -0.90 34.41 -11.12
C GLU A 287 -0.21 34.44 -12.50
N SER A 288 1.13 34.45 -12.52
CA SER A 288 1.94 34.42 -13.75
C SER A 288 2.22 33.01 -14.26
N GLY A 289 1.80 31.97 -13.53
CA GLY A 289 2.12 30.57 -13.82
C GLY A 289 3.50 30.14 -13.31
N THR A 290 4.18 30.97 -12.52
CA THR A 290 5.49 30.62 -11.94
C THR A 290 5.29 29.63 -10.78
N PRO A 291 6.04 28.51 -10.74
CA PRO A 291 5.97 27.56 -9.64
C PRO A 291 6.21 28.22 -8.28
N LEU A 292 5.32 27.95 -7.32
CA LEU A 292 5.46 28.34 -5.91
C LEU A 292 6.25 27.32 -5.09
N TYR A 293 7.09 26.53 -5.77
CA TYR A 293 7.86 25.44 -5.23
C TYR A 293 9.18 25.29 -5.99
N THR A 294 10.15 24.67 -5.34
CA THR A 294 11.40 24.21 -5.96
C THR A 294 11.48 22.70 -5.89
N VAL A 295 12.06 22.07 -6.91
CA VAL A 295 12.31 20.61 -6.94
C VAL A 295 13.82 20.39 -6.94
N CYS A 296 14.28 19.41 -6.16
CA CYS A 296 15.68 18.98 -6.13
C CYS A 296 16.12 18.38 -7.48
N GLU A 297 17.42 18.35 -7.74
CA GLU A 297 17.97 17.84 -9.00
C GLU A 297 17.85 16.31 -9.14
N ASN A 298 18.00 15.57 -8.03
CA ASN A 298 18.05 14.10 -8.01
C ASN A 298 17.00 13.53 -7.03
N PRO A 299 15.72 13.44 -7.43
CA PRO A 299 14.66 12.93 -6.54
C PRO A 299 14.82 11.44 -6.20
N GLU A 300 15.51 10.68 -7.05
CA GLU A 300 15.82 9.26 -6.84
C GLU A 300 16.76 9.00 -5.66
N THR A 301 17.47 10.01 -5.16
CA THR A 301 18.30 9.92 -3.95
C THR A 301 17.63 10.51 -2.71
N HIS A 302 16.40 11.05 -2.84
CA HIS A 302 15.61 11.58 -1.73
C HIS A 302 14.59 10.55 -1.26
N PHE A 303 14.39 10.45 0.06
CA PHE A 303 13.34 9.61 0.61
C PHE A 303 11.96 10.26 0.50
N PHE A 304 11.87 11.56 0.80
CA PHE A 304 10.61 12.31 0.76
C PHE A 304 10.47 13.14 -0.51
N TRP A 305 9.29 13.07 -1.11
CA TRP A 305 8.90 13.89 -2.24
C TRP A 305 8.46 15.27 -1.78
N ASP A 306 7.45 15.33 -0.91
CA ASP A 306 6.92 16.57 -0.35
C ASP A 306 6.93 16.52 1.20
N SER A 307 6.20 17.42 1.85
CA SER A 307 6.21 17.53 3.31
C SER A 307 5.66 16.32 4.08
N ILE A 308 5.08 15.35 3.38
CA ILE A 308 4.42 14.17 3.94
C ILE A 308 4.85 12.89 3.20
N HIS A 309 4.86 12.91 1.87
CA HIS A 309 4.86 11.70 1.07
C HIS A 309 6.26 11.25 0.65
N PRO A 310 6.57 9.95 0.66
CA PRO A 310 7.80 9.43 0.07
C PRO A 310 7.88 9.61 -1.46
N THR A 311 9.11 9.68 -1.98
CA THR A 311 9.37 9.51 -3.41
C THR A 311 9.12 8.06 -3.83
N GLU A 312 9.10 7.80 -5.14
CA GLU A 312 9.11 6.44 -5.68
C GLU A 312 10.32 5.64 -5.16
N ALA A 313 11.48 6.30 -5.00
CA ALA A 313 12.68 5.68 -4.44
C ALA A 313 12.50 5.32 -2.94
N GLY A 314 11.89 6.22 -2.17
CA GLY A 314 11.50 5.95 -0.78
C GLY A 314 10.54 4.75 -0.67
N TRP A 315 9.54 4.68 -1.55
CA TRP A 315 8.62 3.55 -1.60
C TRP A 315 9.30 2.22 -1.97
N LYS A 316 10.20 2.23 -2.96
CA LYS A 316 11.02 1.06 -3.30
C LYS A 316 11.86 0.58 -2.11
N ALA A 317 12.46 1.50 -1.37
CA ALA A 317 13.26 1.17 -0.18
C ALA A 317 12.39 0.50 0.91
N ILE A 318 11.22 1.06 1.21
CA ILE A 318 10.28 0.52 2.20
C ILE A 318 9.77 -0.86 1.78
N VAL A 319 9.22 -0.98 0.57
CA VAL A 319 8.62 -2.25 0.10
C VAL A 319 9.67 -3.36 -0.01
N GLY A 320 10.92 -3.01 -0.39
CA GLY A 320 12.03 -3.96 -0.39
C GLY A 320 12.31 -4.59 0.98
N LEU A 321 11.99 -3.90 2.08
CA LEU A 321 12.14 -4.43 3.43
C LEU A 321 11.08 -5.45 3.82
N TYR A 322 9.86 -5.37 3.26
CA TYR A 322 8.75 -6.28 3.58
C TYR A 322 9.00 -7.74 3.16
N ASN A 323 10.05 -8.02 2.40
CA ASN A 323 10.51 -9.37 2.13
C ASN A 323 11.29 -9.99 3.31
N ARG A 324 11.74 -9.19 4.29
CA ARG A 324 12.49 -9.67 5.45
C ARG A 324 11.54 -9.85 6.64
N PRO A 325 11.49 -11.03 7.30
CA PRO A 325 10.54 -11.30 8.39
C PRO A 325 10.59 -10.33 9.57
N ARG A 326 11.71 -9.61 9.77
CA ARG A 326 11.83 -8.61 10.85
C ARG A 326 10.98 -7.35 10.61
N PHE A 327 10.46 -7.13 9.41
CA PHE A 327 9.62 -6.00 9.03
C PHE A 327 8.15 -6.39 8.77
N THR A 328 7.78 -7.63 9.06
CA THR A 328 6.41 -8.13 8.94
C THR A 328 6.03 -8.98 10.17
N TRP A 329 4.73 -9.09 10.48
CA TRP A 329 4.21 -9.99 11.52
C TRP A 329 3.14 -10.97 10.97
N PHE A 330 2.96 -12.08 11.71
CA PHE A 330 2.04 -13.21 11.49
C PHE A 330 2.40 -14.10 10.30
N ALA A 331 2.43 -13.56 9.09
CA ALA A 331 3.03 -14.22 7.92
C ALA A 331 4.54 -13.94 7.85
N ARG A 332 5.32 -14.92 7.36
CA ARG A 332 6.79 -14.86 7.40
C ARG A 332 7.35 -13.66 6.61
N SER A 333 6.76 -13.31 5.48
CA SER A 333 7.22 -12.25 4.55
C SER A 333 6.26 -12.13 3.35
N LEU A 334 6.37 -11.08 2.53
CA LEU A 334 5.65 -11.03 1.23
C LEU A 334 5.96 -12.24 0.33
N SER A 335 7.21 -12.72 0.33
CA SER A 335 7.60 -13.92 -0.44
C SER A 335 6.90 -15.20 0.00
N SER A 336 6.39 -15.27 1.24
CA SER A 336 5.64 -16.44 1.69
C SER A 336 4.33 -16.65 0.93
N TRP A 337 3.84 -15.63 0.21
CA TRP A 337 2.59 -15.70 -0.56
C TRP A 337 2.82 -16.01 -2.05
N PHE A 338 4.08 -15.99 -2.53
CA PHE A 338 4.40 -16.13 -3.96
C PHE A 338 5.57 -17.09 -4.27
N GLY A 339 6.18 -17.71 -3.25
CA GLY A 339 7.35 -18.56 -3.38
C GLY A 339 8.65 -17.76 -3.54
N SER A 340 9.78 -18.35 -3.15
CA SER A 340 11.12 -17.72 -3.06
C SER A 340 11.77 -17.33 -4.41
N GLY A 341 10.99 -17.23 -5.49
CA GLY A 341 11.49 -17.18 -6.87
C GLY A 341 11.25 -15.91 -7.66
N VAL A 342 10.66 -14.85 -7.10
CA VAL A 342 10.55 -13.56 -7.82
C VAL A 342 11.85 -12.77 -7.59
N PRO A 343 12.71 -12.58 -8.60
CA PRO A 343 13.90 -11.75 -8.45
C PRO A 343 13.43 -10.31 -8.29
N PHE A 344 13.45 -9.82 -7.05
CA PHE A 344 13.13 -8.43 -6.77
C PHE A 344 14.34 -7.56 -6.99
N MET A 345 14.23 -6.65 -7.97
CA MET A 345 15.19 -5.59 -8.32
C MET A 345 16.64 -5.95 -7.99
N SER A 346 17.22 -6.88 -8.74
CA SER A 346 18.68 -6.91 -8.86
C SER A 346 19.11 -5.64 -9.60
N GLU A 347 20.30 -5.14 -9.27
CA GLU A 347 20.93 -3.87 -9.69
C GLU A 347 21.06 -3.63 -11.21
N ARG A 348 20.37 -4.39 -12.07
CA ARG A 348 20.47 -4.32 -13.54
C ARG A 348 19.17 -4.20 -14.32
N ASN A 349 18.00 -4.10 -13.68
CA ASN A 349 16.73 -3.93 -14.42
C ASN A 349 16.04 -2.59 -14.11
N GLN A 350 16.61 -1.50 -14.65
CA GLN A 350 15.92 -0.22 -14.84
C GLN A 350 14.87 -0.27 -15.99
N GLY A 351 14.67 -1.43 -16.62
CA GLY A 351 13.80 -1.61 -17.77
C GLY A 351 12.67 -2.61 -17.53
N TYR A 352 11.75 -2.32 -16.61
CA TYR A 352 10.38 -2.82 -16.79
C TYR A 352 9.56 -1.68 -17.40
N GLN A 353 9.28 -1.78 -18.70
CA GLN A 353 8.16 -1.06 -19.29
C GLN A 353 6.89 -1.63 -18.67
N ILE A 354 6.44 -1.01 -17.59
CA ILE A 354 5.04 -1.12 -17.20
C ILE A 354 4.29 -0.33 -18.26
N VAL A 355 3.57 -1.06 -19.12
CA VAL A 355 2.77 -0.48 -20.20
C VAL A 355 1.81 0.52 -19.57
N ALA A 356 2.11 1.80 -19.75
CA ALA A 356 1.12 2.84 -19.60
C ALA A 356 0.14 2.66 -20.75
N GLU A 357 -0.96 1.93 -20.51
CA GLU A 357 -2.13 2.08 -21.36
C GLU A 357 -2.65 3.49 -21.12
N SER A 358 -2.18 4.42 -21.95
CA SER A 358 -2.79 5.74 -22.08
C SER A 358 -4.20 5.52 -22.63
N PRO A 359 -5.28 5.92 -21.93
CA PRO A 359 -6.51 6.22 -22.62
C PRO A 359 -6.21 7.46 -23.47
N SER A 360 -6.30 7.33 -24.78
CA SER A 360 -6.30 8.47 -25.68
C SER A 360 -7.46 9.39 -25.30
N PHE A 361 -7.19 10.44 -24.52
CA PHE A 361 -8.14 11.53 -24.34
C PHE A 361 -8.23 12.26 -25.68
N SER A 362 -9.33 12.02 -26.40
CA SER A 362 -9.70 12.84 -27.55
C SER A 362 -10.01 14.26 -27.04
N PRO A 363 -9.37 15.31 -27.56
CA PRO A 363 -9.59 16.68 -27.11
C PRO A 363 -10.85 17.22 -27.78
N VAL A 364 -12.02 16.85 -27.29
CA VAL A 364 -13.28 17.51 -27.69
C VAL A 364 -14.17 17.64 -26.46
N MET A 365 -14.62 18.88 -26.20
CA MET A 365 -15.52 19.35 -25.14
C MET A 365 -14.87 19.84 -23.83
N LEU A 366 -14.00 20.84 -23.97
CA LEU A 366 -14.00 21.98 -23.04
C LEU A 366 -14.63 23.17 -23.79
N ALA A 367 -15.97 23.18 -23.83
CA ALA A 367 -16.75 24.36 -24.18
C ALA A 367 -18.13 24.25 -23.51
N GLY A 368 -18.35 25.07 -22.48
CA GLY A 368 -19.67 25.42 -21.95
C GLY A 368 -20.20 24.55 -20.81
N ILE A 369 -19.97 24.99 -19.57
CA ILE A 369 -20.93 25.61 -18.62
C ILE A 369 -20.31 25.54 -17.23
#